data_AF-A0AAW2KLQ0-F1
#
_entry.id   AF-A0AAW2KLQ0-F1
#
_cell.length_a   1.000
_cell.length_b   1.000
_cell.length_c   1.000
_cell.angle_alpha   90.00
_cell.angle_beta   90.00
_cell.angle_gamma   90.00
#
_symmetry.space_group_name_H-M   'P 1'
#
loop_
_entity.id
_entity.type
_entity.pdbx_description
1 polymer ?
#
loop_
_entity_poly.entity_id
_entity_poly.type
_entity_poly.pdbx_seq_one_letter_code
_entity_poly.pdbx_strand_id
1 'polypeptide(L)'
;MEIVEEGSFALNTVEAKEIRWAECSDNSSSSNYAYYMAKCRRSVAEPLLVEQFGEVVIDELFKKYRRILSHRLYHEDDNKSVIVVVSMTRRD
;
A
#
# COMPACT_ATOMS: atom_id res chain seq x y z
N MET A 1 1.00 -24.61 3.07
CA MET A 1 1.11 -23.17 3.41
C MET A 1 2.53 -22.98 3.87
N GLU A 2 3.31 -22.14 3.18
CA GLU A 2 4.78 -22.11 3.33
C GLU A 2 5.26 -22.03 4.78
N ILE A 3 4.55 -21.31 5.67
CA ILE A 3 4.88 -21.20 7.09
C ILE A 3 4.81 -22.55 7.83
N VAL A 4 3.84 -23.41 7.48
CA VAL A 4 3.70 -24.75 8.07
C VAL A 4 4.76 -25.69 7.51
N GLU A 5 5.13 -25.51 6.25
CA GLU A 5 6.16 -26.31 5.56
C GLU A 5 7.58 -25.94 6.04
N GLU A 6 7.84 -24.66 6.34
CA GLU A 6 9.10 -24.16 6.89
C GLU A 6 9.40 -24.78 8.27
N GLY A 7 8.37 -24.91 9.11
CA GLY A 7 8.41 -25.78 10.29
C GLY A 7 8.91 -25.15 11.60
N SER A 8 9.51 -23.95 11.58
CA SER A 8 10.02 -23.27 12.79
C SER A 8 8.91 -22.60 13.61
N PHE A 9 7.74 -22.39 13.02
CA PHE A 9 6.64 -21.65 13.65
C PHE A 9 5.36 -22.47 13.74
N ALA A 10 4.69 -22.38 14.88
CA ALA A 10 3.29 -22.76 15.03
C ALA A 10 2.41 -21.58 14.61
N LEU A 11 1.51 -21.84 13.65
CA LEU A 11 0.55 -20.85 13.19
C LEU A 11 -0.61 -20.76 14.19
N ASN A 12 -0.78 -19.60 14.83
CA ASN A 12 -1.84 -19.38 15.81
C ASN A 12 -3.11 -18.90 15.11
N THR A 13 -3.00 -17.81 14.34
CA THR A 13 -4.13 -17.22 13.61
C THR A 13 -3.67 -16.61 12.29
N VAL A 14 -4.58 -16.63 11.31
CA VAL A 14 -4.46 -15.90 10.05
C VAL A 14 -5.76 -15.18 9.80
N GLU A 15 -5.70 -13.86 9.72
CA GLU A 15 -6.85 -13.02 9.41
C GLU A 15 -6.57 -12.20 8.16
N ALA A 16 -7.58 -12.06 7.30
CA ALA A 16 -7.53 -11.14 6.18
C ALA A 16 -8.60 -10.06 6.38
N LYS A 17 -8.21 -8.80 6.26
CA LYS A 17 -9.12 -7.65 6.37
C LYS A 17 -8.98 -6.79 5.12
N GLU A 18 -10.09 -6.42 4.54
CA GLU A 18 -10.12 -5.41 3.50
C GLU A 18 -10.17 -4.04 4.16
N ILE A 19 -9.26 -3.17 3.77
CA ILE A 19 -9.23 -1.77 4.22
C ILE A 19 -9.43 -0.87 3.02
N ARG A 20 -10.40 0.03 3.13
CA ARG A 20 -10.57 1.12 2.17
C ARG A 20 -9.62 2.23 2.57
N TRP A 21 -8.76 2.63 1.65
CA TRP A 21 -7.79 3.68 1.92
C TRP A 21 -8.47 5.02 2.29
N ALA A 22 -9.72 5.24 1.84
CA ALA A 22 -10.50 6.44 2.16
C ALA A 22 -10.76 6.58 3.67
N GLU A 23 -10.83 5.47 4.39
CA GLU A 23 -11.01 5.42 5.84
C GLU A 23 -9.72 5.75 6.61
N CYS A 24 -8.57 5.79 5.93
CA CYS A 24 -7.28 6.13 6.53
C CYS A 24 -6.98 7.64 6.56
N SER A 25 -7.89 8.49 6.07
CA SER A 25 -7.69 9.95 6.08
C SER A 25 -8.83 10.67 6.79
N ASP A 26 -8.50 11.50 7.80
CA ASP A 26 -9.45 12.32 8.55
C ASP A 26 -10.14 13.43 7.72
N ASN A 27 -9.67 13.67 6.48
CA ASN A 27 -10.14 14.76 5.62
C ASN A 27 -10.96 14.23 4.44
N SER A 28 -12.26 14.53 4.43
CA SER A 28 -13.29 14.02 3.51
C SER A 28 -13.22 14.52 2.06
N SER A 29 -12.25 15.37 1.69
CA SER A 29 -12.12 15.86 0.31
C SER A 29 -11.28 14.89 -0.55
N SER A 30 -11.87 14.35 -1.62
CA SER A 30 -11.23 13.42 -2.57
C SER A 30 -9.88 13.88 -3.13
N SER A 31 -9.68 15.19 -3.32
CA SER A 31 -8.42 15.80 -3.79
C SER A 31 -7.26 15.61 -2.80
N ASN A 32 -7.51 15.82 -1.50
CA ASN A 32 -6.50 15.63 -0.47
C ASN A 32 -6.13 14.15 -0.29
N TYR A 33 -7.12 13.28 -0.45
CA TYR A 33 -6.93 11.84 -0.31
C TYR A 33 -5.98 11.26 -1.39
N ALA A 34 -6.17 11.60 -2.66
CA ALA A 34 -5.27 11.20 -3.75
C ALA A 34 -3.82 11.71 -3.52
N TYR A 35 -3.68 12.90 -2.96
CA TYR A 35 -2.38 13.49 -2.61
C TYR A 35 -1.68 12.70 -1.50
N TYR A 36 -2.37 12.36 -0.42
CA TYR A 36 -1.80 11.56 0.67
C TYR A 36 -1.44 10.15 0.22
N MET A 37 -2.29 9.50 -0.57
CA MET A 37 -1.99 8.18 -1.15
C MET A 37 -0.74 8.23 -2.04
N ALA A 38 -0.66 9.22 -2.93
CA ALA A 38 0.50 9.38 -3.81
C ALA A 38 1.79 9.59 -3.01
N LYS A 39 1.73 10.39 -1.94
CA LYS A 39 2.87 10.63 -1.06
C LYS A 39 3.28 9.39 -0.29
N CYS A 40 2.32 8.64 0.27
CA CYS A 40 2.58 7.39 0.99
C CYS A 40 3.25 6.36 0.07
N ARG A 41 2.72 6.17 -1.15
CA ARG A 41 3.31 5.27 -2.14
C ARG A 41 4.69 5.73 -2.60
N ARG A 42 4.90 7.05 -2.74
CA ARG A 42 6.22 7.64 -3.04
C ARG A 42 7.24 7.29 -1.98
N SER A 43 6.94 7.50 -0.70
CA SER A 43 7.85 7.19 0.41
C SER A 43 8.33 5.74 0.43
N VAL A 44 7.51 4.79 -0.06
CA VAL A 44 7.86 3.36 -0.12
C VAL A 44 8.63 3.01 -1.40
N ALA A 45 8.18 3.49 -2.55
CA ALA A 45 8.68 3.03 -3.85
C ALA A 45 9.82 3.88 -4.43
N GLU A 46 9.98 5.13 -3.99
CA GLU A 46 10.98 6.05 -4.54
C GLU A 46 12.41 5.52 -4.51
N PRO A 47 12.92 4.89 -3.44
CA PRO A 47 14.27 4.32 -3.44
C PRO A 47 14.48 3.31 -4.57
N LEU A 48 13.50 2.42 -4.81
CA LEU A 48 13.55 1.41 -5.87
C LEU A 48 13.47 2.04 -7.26
N LEU A 49 12.63 3.08 -7.42
CA LEU A 49 12.47 3.78 -8.68
C LEU A 49 13.70 4.64 -9.02
N VAL A 50 14.33 5.24 -8.02
CA VAL A 50 15.61 5.97 -8.18
C VAL A 50 16.70 5.02 -8.62
N GLU A 51 16.82 3.85 -7.99
CA GLU A 51 17.82 2.84 -8.35
C GLU A 51 17.66 2.39 -9.81
N GLN A 52 16.42 2.20 -10.27
CA GLN A 52 16.15 1.70 -11.61
C GLN A 52 16.17 2.77 -12.72
N PHE A 53 15.72 3.99 -12.41
CA PHE A 53 15.46 5.03 -13.43
C PHE A 53 16.23 6.34 -13.22
N GLY A 54 16.93 6.48 -12.09
CA GLY A 54 17.60 7.71 -11.68
C GLY A 54 16.65 8.78 -11.10
N GLU A 55 17.22 9.76 -10.40
CA GLU A 55 16.45 10.79 -9.69
C GLU A 55 15.68 11.75 -10.62
N VAL A 56 16.23 12.00 -11.82
CA VAL A 56 15.74 13.04 -12.75
C VAL A 56 14.27 12.86 -13.13
N VAL A 57 13.77 11.62 -13.16
CA VAL A 57 12.40 11.31 -13.61
C VAL A 57 11.37 11.23 -12.48
N ILE A 58 11.81 11.19 -11.23
CA ILE A 58 10.97 10.78 -10.09
C ILE A 58 9.87 11.79 -9.79
N ASP A 59 10.18 13.08 -9.79
CA ASP A 59 9.20 14.14 -9.53
C ASP A 59 8.10 14.17 -10.59
N GLU A 60 8.48 14.08 -11.86
CA GLU A 60 7.59 14.00 -13.01
C GLU A 60 6.70 12.74 -12.95
N LEU A 61 7.30 11.60 -12.59
CA LEU A 61 6.61 10.31 -12.43
C LEU A 61 5.53 10.41 -11.34
N PHE A 62 5.87 10.91 -10.15
CA PHE A 62 4.90 11.00 -9.05
C PHE A 62 3.84 12.08 -9.28
N LYS A 63 4.16 13.15 -10.03
CA LYS A 63 3.16 14.12 -10.49
C LYS A 63 2.12 13.48 -11.41
N LYS A 64 2.56 12.64 -12.37
CA LYS A 64 1.67 11.87 -13.26
C LYS A 64 0.87 10.83 -12.48
N TYR A 65 1.53 10.09 -11.58
CA TYR A 65 0.89 9.09 -10.72
C TYR A 65 -0.25 9.70 -9.89
N ARG A 66 -0.01 10.83 -9.23
CA ARG A 66 -1.03 11.55 -8.46
C ARG A 66 -2.24 11.92 -9.31
N ARG A 67 -2.03 12.43 -10.54
CA ARG A 67 -3.14 12.79 -11.44
C ARG A 67 -3.97 11.57 -11.84
N ILE A 68 -3.33 10.43 -12.10
CA ILE A 68 -4.02 9.17 -12.39
C ILE A 68 -4.83 8.71 -11.17
N LEU A 69 -4.23 8.76 -9.98
CA LEU A 69 -4.91 8.42 -8.73
C LEU A 69 -6.14 9.30 -8.50
N SER A 70 -6.04 10.63 -8.67
CA SER A 70 -7.18 11.53 -8.50
C SER A 70 -8.33 11.21 -9.44
N HIS A 71 -8.02 10.88 -10.71
CA HIS A 71 -9.03 10.46 -11.68
C HIS A 71 -9.68 9.13 -11.30
N ARG A 72 -8.87 8.12 -10.96
CA ARG A 72 -9.37 6.80 -10.53
C ARG A 72 -10.25 6.91 -9.30
N LEU A 73 -9.81 7.65 -8.28
CA LEU A 73 -10.55 7.85 -7.04
C LEU A 73 -11.87 8.60 -7.20
N TYR A 74 -12.00 9.42 -8.24
CA TYR A 74 -13.24 10.12 -8.54
C TYR A 74 -14.27 9.20 -9.24
N HIS A 75 -13.81 8.19 -9.96
CA HIS A 75 -14.65 7.32 -10.78
C HIS A 75 -14.84 5.89 -10.22
N GLU A 76 -13.94 5.45 -9.35
CA GLU A 76 -13.90 4.10 -8.79
C GLU A 76 -13.89 4.18 -7.26
N ASP A 77 -14.87 3.55 -6.62
CA ASP A 77 -15.09 3.56 -5.16
C ASP A 77 -14.19 2.51 -4.43
N ASP A 78 -13.23 1.94 -5.16
CA ASP A 78 -12.70 0.59 -4.92
C ASP A 78 -11.18 0.54 -4.63
N ASN A 79 -10.60 1.64 -4.14
CA ASN A 79 -9.23 1.61 -3.61
C ASN A 79 -9.17 0.88 -2.27
N LYS A 80 -9.17 -0.45 -2.37
CA LYS A 80 -9.12 -1.41 -1.28
C LYS A 80 -7.74 -2.06 -1.21
N SER A 81 -7.36 -2.46 -0.02
CA SER A 81 -6.18 -3.30 0.18
C SER A 81 -6.51 -4.39 1.17
N VAL A 82 -6.05 -5.60 0.87
CA VAL A 82 -6.16 -6.72 1.79
C VAL A 82 -4.94 -6.70 2.70
N ILE A 83 -5.16 -6.55 3.99
CA ILE A 83 -4.15 -6.74 5.02
C ILE A 83 -4.30 -8.15 5.56
N VAL A 84 -3.22 -8.93 5.45
CA VAL A 84 -3.13 -10.25 6.06
C VAL A 84 -2.36 -10.10 7.37
N VAL A 85 -3.00 -10.47 8.48
CA VAL A 85 -2.40 -10.50 9.82
C VAL A 85 -2.14 -11.95 10.17
N VAL A 86 -0.89 -12.26 10.49
CA VAL A 86 -0.46 -13.61 10.87
C VAL A 86 0.09 -13.56 12.28
N SER A 87 -0.49 -14.36 13.19
CA SER A 87 0.04 -14.60 14.53
C SER A 87 0.70 -15.98 14.57
N MET A 88 1.91 -16.04 15.10
CA MET A 88 2.69 -17.26 15.18
C MET A 88 3.56 -17.31 16.44
N THR A 89 3.81 -18.51 16.92
CA THR A 89 4.72 -18.78 18.04
C THR A 89 5.90 -19.60 17.52
N ARG A 90 7.12 -19.25 17.92
CA ARG A 90 8.30 -20.07 17.61
C ARG A 90 8.14 -21.43 18.28
N ARG A 91 8.36 -22.52 17.54
CA ARG A 91 8.46 -23.85 18.13
C ARG A 91 9.81 -23.99 18.83
N ASP A 92 9.85 -24.83 19.86
CA ASP A 92 11.09 -25.23 20.52
C ASP A 92 11.90 -26.20 19.65
#